data_AF-A0AAD9W5B3-F1
#
_entry.id   AF-A0AAD9W5B3-F1
#
_cell.length_a   1.000
_cell.length_b   1.000
_cell.length_c   1.000
_cell.angle_alpha   90.00
_cell.angle_beta   90.00
_cell.angle_gamma   90.00
#
_symmetry.space_group_name_H-M   'P 1'
#
loop_
_entity.id
_entity.type
_entity.pdbx_description
1 polymer ?
#
loop_
_entity_poly.entity_id
_entity_poly.type
_entity_poly.pdbx_seq_one_letter_code
_entity_poly.pdbx_strand_id
1 'polypeptide(L)'
;MAFSELGVFTYRDGVAVIQLFFFTVYLGCAFILCSRHGWSRGSGWLVLITFSLLRILAGAFQLATINSPSRTTYGGALICQSIGLSPLTVLNIALLTRVNRFVIHGISTRIFSLISLASLTGLSLGIYGGTKAAESSNHITSNSIVQAAVCIFLAIYVFAICLWGYLLRQWKYIPAEENKLMVCFAACAPFISVRLVYGLLADFSGMKEFNPFEGDVTIFLCMAVLMEIIAVAFCVFTGLRLRVLPKGGSGAVSSETSSDSERALRGARTPGKF
;
A
#
# COMPACT_ATOMS: atom_id res chain seq x y z
N MET A 1 27.01 12.44 16.30
CA MET A 1 27.33 10.99 16.34
C MET A 1 27.78 10.63 17.74
N ALA A 2 26.84 10.21 18.60
CA ALA A 2 27.18 9.50 19.83
C ALA A 2 27.23 8.02 19.46
N PHE A 3 28.40 7.39 19.62
CA PHE A 3 28.51 5.94 19.58
C PHE A 3 27.69 5.41 20.75
N SER A 4 26.48 4.90 20.48
CA SER A 4 25.72 4.11 21.45
C SER A 4 26.57 2.91 21.85
N GLU A 5 26.74 2.68 23.15
CA GLU A 5 27.44 1.51 23.68
C GLU A 5 26.82 0.24 23.08
N LEU A 6 27.67 -0.64 22.56
CA LEU A 6 27.28 -1.92 21.95
C LEU A 6 26.42 -2.71 22.93
N GLY A 7 25.24 -3.16 22.48
CA GLY A 7 24.39 -4.08 23.24
C GLY A 7 23.30 -3.47 24.13
N VAL A 8 23.12 -2.14 24.18
CA VAL A 8 22.02 -1.54 24.94
C VAL A 8 20.74 -1.53 24.10
N PHE A 9 19.71 -2.24 24.57
CA PHE A 9 18.38 -2.24 23.95
C PHE A 9 17.68 -0.90 24.19
N THR A 10 17.43 -0.15 23.12
CA THR A 10 16.79 1.16 23.21
C THR A 10 15.29 1.07 22.97
N TYR A 11 14.56 2.14 23.33
CA TYR A 11 13.12 2.23 23.05
C TYR A 11 12.79 2.07 21.56
N ARG A 12 13.68 2.55 20.68
CA ARG A 12 13.58 2.43 19.21
C ARG A 12 13.70 0.98 18.75
N ASP A 13 14.52 0.17 19.42
CA ASP A 13 14.64 -1.26 19.12
C ASP A 13 13.37 -2.02 19.52
N GLY A 14 12.71 -1.60 20.60
CA GLY A 14 11.35 -2.07 20.95
C GLY A 14 10.34 -1.81 19.85
N VAL A 15 10.35 -0.62 19.25
CA VAL A 15 9.50 -0.28 18.10
C VAL A 15 9.83 -1.18 16.89
N ALA A 16 11.10 -1.46 16.63
CA ALA A 16 11.52 -2.36 15.55
C ALA A 16 11.02 -3.80 15.77
N VAL A 17 11.04 -4.31 17.01
CA VAL A 17 10.49 -5.63 17.36
C VAL A 17 8.99 -5.69 17.12
N ILE A 18 8.24 -4.65 17.53
CA ILE A 18 6.79 -4.56 17.28
C ILE A 18 6.52 -4.59 15.78
N GLN A 19 7.27 -3.80 15.00
CA GLN A 19 7.16 -3.79 13.54
C GLN A 19 7.41 -5.19 12.96
N LEU A 20 8.49 -5.87 13.37
CA LEU A 20 8.81 -7.22 12.90
C LEU A 20 7.69 -8.22 13.18
N PHE A 21 7.15 -8.21 14.40
CA PHE A 21 6.08 -9.12 14.80
C PHE A 21 4.83 -8.96 13.92
N PHE A 22 4.27 -7.76 13.83
CA PHE A 22 3.04 -7.51 13.07
C PHE A 22 3.23 -7.74 11.57
N PHE A 23 4.31 -7.24 10.98
CA PHE A 23 4.53 -7.38 9.53
C PHE A 23 4.91 -8.80 9.12
N THR A 24 5.47 -9.63 10.00
CA THR A 24 5.64 -11.07 9.76
C THR A 24 4.29 -11.78 9.68
N VAL A 25 3.36 -11.48 10.59
CA VAL A 25 1.99 -12.00 10.53
C VAL A 25 1.28 -11.53 9.25
N TYR A 26 1.38 -10.24 8.92
CA TYR A 26 0.78 -9.70 7.69
C TYR A 26 1.39 -10.28 6.42
N LEU A 27 2.69 -10.59 6.40
CA LEU A 27 3.32 -11.28 5.28
C LEU A 27 2.68 -12.66 5.06
N GLY A 28 2.49 -13.44 6.11
CA GLY A 28 1.78 -14.72 6.04
C GLY A 28 0.36 -14.57 5.48
N CYS A 29 -0.40 -13.60 5.99
CA CYS A 29 -1.73 -13.29 5.46
C CYS A 29 -1.68 -12.83 3.99
N ALA A 30 -0.69 -12.03 3.59
CA ALA A 30 -0.54 -11.55 2.23
C ALA A 30 -0.27 -12.69 1.24
N PHE A 31 0.53 -13.69 1.63
CA PHE A 31 0.71 -14.91 0.84
C PHE A 31 -0.61 -15.68 0.68
N ILE A 32 -1.38 -15.86 1.76
CA ILE A 32 -2.70 -16.49 1.71
C ILE A 32 -3.62 -15.73 0.73
N LEU A 33 -3.64 -14.40 0.80
CA LEU A 33 -4.44 -13.56 -0.08
C LEU A 33 -4.01 -13.67 -1.54
N CYS A 34 -2.70 -13.69 -1.82
CA CYS A 34 -2.19 -13.86 -3.18
C CYS A 34 -2.51 -15.24 -3.75
N SER A 35 -2.44 -16.30 -2.94
CA SER A 35 -2.82 -17.65 -3.34
C SER A 35 -4.31 -17.78 -3.62
N ARG A 36 -5.17 -17.09 -2.84
CA ARG A 36 -6.63 -17.13 -3.04
C ARG A 36 -7.12 -16.26 -4.19
N HIS A 37 -6.65 -15.03 -4.30
CA HIS A 37 -7.13 -14.04 -5.30
C HIS A 37 -6.28 -14.01 -6.58
N GLY A 38 -5.21 -14.80 -6.62
CA GLY A 38 -4.31 -14.93 -7.75
C GLY A 38 -3.14 -13.95 -7.74
N TRP A 39 -2.01 -14.42 -8.26
CA TRP A 39 -0.72 -13.70 -8.35
C TRP A 39 -0.66 -12.64 -9.47
N SER A 40 -1.80 -12.21 -10.01
CA SER A 40 -1.79 -11.21 -11.09
C SER A 40 -1.44 -9.84 -10.52
N ARG A 41 -0.64 -9.06 -11.26
CA ARG A 41 -0.30 -7.66 -10.94
C ARG A 41 -1.54 -6.78 -10.70
N GLY A 42 -2.69 -7.20 -11.22
CA GLY A 42 -3.98 -6.50 -11.05
C GLY A 42 -4.76 -6.83 -9.77
N SER A 43 -4.28 -7.73 -8.89
CA SER A 43 -5.03 -8.11 -7.67
C SER A 43 -4.78 -7.18 -6.48
N GLY A 44 -3.77 -6.31 -6.55
CA GLY A 44 -3.39 -5.38 -5.48
C GLY A 44 -2.69 -6.04 -4.28
N TRP A 45 -2.90 -7.35 -4.07
CA TRP A 45 -2.36 -8.09 -2.93
C TRP A 45 -0.85 -8.28 -2.97
N LEU A 46 -0.22 -8.31 -4.15
CA LEU A 46 1.24 -8.35 -4.26
C LEU A 46 1.91 -7.15 -3.59
N VAL A 47 1.23 -5.99 -3.56
CA VAL A 47 1.74 -4.79 -2.89
C VAL A 47 1.85 -5.01 -1.38
N LEU A 48 0.95 -5.81 -0.77
CA LEU A 48 1.05 -6.18 0.65
C LEU A 48 2.29 -7.03 0.94
N ILE A 49 2.66 -7.96 0.05
CA ILE A 49 3.87 -8.77 0.21
C ILE A 49 5.09 -7.87 0.20
N THR A 50 5.24 -7.05 -0.84
CA THR A 50 6.38 -6.12 -0.97
C THR A 50 6.44 -5.16 0.21
N PHE A 51 5.29 -4.62 0.65
CA PHE A 51 5.23 -3.72 1.79
C PHE A 51 5.68 -4.40 3.08
N SER A 52 5.17 -5.60 3.36
CA SER A 52 5.49 -6.34 4.58
C SER A 52 6.97 -6.73 4.62
N LEU A 53 7.56 -7.13 3.47
CA LEU A 53 8.98 -7.42 3.36
C LEU A 53 9.84 -6.19 3.65
N LEU A 54 9.51 -5.03 3.07
CA LEU A 54 10.23 -3.79 3.34
C LEU A 54 10.22 -3.42 4.83
N ARG A 55 9.11 -3.70 5.52
CA ARG A 55 8.96 -3.45 6.96
C ARG A 55 9.77 -4.39 7.82
N ILE A 56 9.80 -5.66 7.45
CA ILE A 56 10.64 -6.65 8.10
C ILE A 56 12.11 -6.27 7.92
N LEU A 57 12.53 -5.90 6.70
CA LEU A 57 13.89 -5.44 6.43
C LEU A 57 14.25 -4.18 7.22
N ALA A 58 13.35 -3.19 7.31
CA ALA A 58 13.58 -1.99 8.11
C ALA A 58 13.82 -2.33 9.60
N GLY A 59 12.99 -3.19 10.18
CA GLY A 59 13.14 -3.63 11.57
C GLY A 59 14.39 -4.48 11.78
N ALA A 60 14.71 -5.36 10.83
CA ALA A 60 15.91 -6.20 10.88
C ALA A 60 17.20 -5.38 10.78
N PHE A 61 17.26 -4.40 9.88
CA PHE A 61 18.39 -3.47 9.82
C PHE A 61 18.52 -2.65 11.10
N GLN A 62 17.40 -2.14 11.64
CA GLN A 62 17.43 -1.41 12.92
C GLN A 62 18.00 -2.28 14.05
N LEU A 63 17.55 -3.53 14.21
CA LEU A 63 18.10 -4.43 15.24
C LEU A 63 19.55 -4.85 14.97
N ALA A 64 19.94 -4.98 13.70
CA ALA A 64 21.32 -5.30 13.35
C ALA A 64 22.29 -4.18 13.76
N THR A 65 21.83 -2.93 13.96
CA THR A 65 22.68 -1.84 14.46
C THR A 65 23.17 -2.07 15.89
N ILE A 66 22.47 -2.90 16.67
CA ILE A 66 22.84 -3.23 18.07
C ILE A 66 24.16 -4.01 18.12
N ASN A 67 24.33 -4.99 17.23
CA ASN A 67 25.49 -5.90 17.22
C ASN A 67 26.55 -5.48 16.20
N SER A 68 26.14 -4.88 15.08
CA SER A 68 27.02 -4.51 13.97
C SER A 68 26.69 -3.10 13.46
N PRO A 69 26.99 -2.04 14.25
CA PRO A 69 26.77 -0.66 13.84
C PRO A 69 27.71 -0.33 12.67
N SER A 70 27.16 -0.26 11.47
CA SER A 70 27.90 0.06 10.25
C SER A 70 27.09 1.01 9.38
N ARG A 71 27.76 1.78 8.50
CA ARG A 71 27.06 2.69 7.58
C ARG A 71 26.03 1.97 6.72
N THR A 72 26.27 0.70 6.37
CA THR A 72 25.33 -0.09 5.58
C THR A 72 24.12 -0.52 6.40
N THR A 73 24.31 -0.87 7.67
CA THR A 73 23.20 -1.23 8.57
C THR A 73 22.30 -0.01 8.84
N TYR A 74 22.88 1.13 9.17
CA TYR A 74 22.14 2.38 9.37
C TYR A 74 21.50 2.87 8.07
N GLY A 75 22.24 2.88 6.96
CA GLY A 75 21.74 3.24 5.64
C GLY A 75 20.58 2.34 5.18
N GLY A 76 20.68 1.04 5.41
CA GLY A 76 19.63 0.08 5.11
C GLY A 76 18.34 0.34 5.91
N ALA A 77 18.46 0.61 7.21
CA ALA A 77 17.34 1.00 8.04
C ALA A 77 16.71 2.32 7.54
N LEU A 78 17.53 3.33 7.26
CA LEU A 78 17.14 4.64 6.72
C LEU A 78 16.32 4.51 5.43
N ILE A 79 16.83 3.75 4.47
CA ILE A 79 16.20 3.56 3.16
C ILE A 79 14.87 2.79 3.34
N CYS A 80 14.88 1.65 4.03
CA CYS A 80 13.69 0.82 4.18
C CYS A 80 12.58 1.54 4.97
N GLN A 81 12.92 2.35 5.97
CA GLN A 81 11.97 3.14 6.74
C GLN A 81 11.34 4.26 5.90
N SER A 82 12.14 4.91 5.05
CA SER A 82 11.71 6.01 4.17
C SER A 82 10.77 5.54 3.06
N ILE A 83 10.97 4.32 2.56
CA ILE A 83 10.11 3.71 1.54
C ILE A 83 8.69 3.50 2.05
N GLY A 84 8.49 3.40 3.37
CA GLY A 84 7.25 2.96 3.99
C GLY A 84 5.94 3.67 3.58
N LEU A 85 5.99 4.91 3.10
CA LEU A 85 4.82 5.64 2.61
C LEU A 85 4.31 5.12 1.26
N SER A 86 5.21 4.74 0.34
CA SER A 86 4.86 4.48 -1.05
C SER A 86 3.95 3.27 -1.27
N PRO A 87 4.19 2.11 -0.65
CA PRO A 87 3.43 0.91 -0.97
C PRO A 87 2.04 0.97 -0.34
N LEU A 88 1.88 1.70 0.78
CA LEU A 88 0.58 1.84 1.43
C LEU A 88 -0.38 2.70 0.59
N THR A 89 0.09 3.79 0.00
CA THR A 89 -0.73 4.59 -0.92
C THR A 89 -1.08 3.82 -2.19
N VAL A 90 -0.13 3.05 -2.74
CA VAL A 90 -0.37 2.21 -3.92
C VAL A 90 -1.36 1.09 -3.63
N LEU A 91 -1.27 0.47 -2.46
CA LEU A 91 -2.20 -0.57 -2.02
C LEU A 91 -3.63 -0.03 -2.03
N ASN A 92 -3.86 1.15 -1.43
CA ASN A 92 -5.18 1.76 -1.37
C ASN A 92 -5.74 2.08 -2.76
N ILE A 93 -4.89 2.57 -3.67
CA ILE A 93 -5.30 2.81 -5.05
C ILE A 93 -5.59 1.50 -5.78
N ALA A 94 -4.84 0.43 -5.53
CA ALA A 94 -5.13 -0.87 -6.10
C ALA A 94 -6.50 -1.40 -5.65
N LEU A 95 -6.88 -1.18 -4.38
CA LEU A 95 -8.22 -1.51 -3.88
C LEU A 95 -9.31 -0.70 -4.59
N LEU A 96 -9.14 0.63 -4.73
CA LEU A 96 -10.10 1.47 -5.45
C LEU A 96 -10.17 1.14 -6.95
N THR A 97 -9.05 0.75 -7.56
CA THR A 97 -8.99 0.32 -8.96
C THR A 97 -9.83 -0.94 -9.18
N ARG A 98 -9.85 -1.86 -8.21
CA ARG A 98 -10.69 -3.07 -8.24
C ARG A 98 -12.16 -2.69 -8.21
N VAL A 99 -12.57 -1.79 -7.30
CA VAL A 99 -13.96 -1.30 -7.21
C VAL A 99 -14.37 -0.57 -8.50
N ASN A 100 -13.47 0.24 -9.08
CA ASN A 100 -13.73 1.00 -10.31
C ASN A 100 -14.07 0.11 -11.52
N ARG A 101 -13.77 -1.19 -11.51
CA ARG A 101 -14.16 -2.12 -12.59
C ARG A 101 -15.65 -2.43 -12.62
N PHE A 102 -16.37 -2.19 -11.54
CA PHE A 102 -17.79 -2.53 -11.40
C PHE A 102 -18.73 -1.35 -11.64
N VAL A 103 -18.21 -0.11 -11.73
CA VAL A 103 -19.03 1.08 -11.96
C VAL A 103 -19.24 1.33 -13.45
N ILE A 104 -20.40 1.89 -13.81
CA ILE A 104 -20.79 2.15 -15.21
C ILE A 104 -19.84 3.15 -15.88
N HIS A 105 -19.51 4.23 -15.17
CA HIS A 105 -18.59 5.27 -15.63
C HIS A 105 -17.27 5.16 -14.87
N GLY A 106 -16.50 4.12 -15.16
CA GLY A 106 -15.19 3.92 -14.54
C GLY A 106 -14.15 4.89 -15.08
N ILE A 107 -13.19 5.26 -14.23
CA ILE A 107 -11.98 5.96 -14.68
C ILE A 107 -11.16 5.02 -15.57
N SER A 108 -10.58 5.56 -16.65
CA SER A 108 -9.73 4.81 -17.56
C SER A 108 -8.55 4.14 -16.83
N THR A 109 -8.25 2.90 -17.20
CA THR A 109 -7.08 2.15 -16.72
C THR A 109 -5.75 2.88 -16.95
N ARG A 110 -5.69 3.77 -17.96
CA ARG A 110 -4.50 4.59 -18.23
C ARG A 110 -4.15 5.52 -17.07
N ILE A 111 -5.13 6.09 -16.39
CA ILE A 111 -4.90 7.00 -15.26
C ILE A 111 -4.28 6.22 -14.09
N PHE A 112 -4.78 5.01 -13.82
CA PHE A 112 -4.18 4.12 -12.81
C PHE A 112 -2.76 3.70 -13.16
N SER A 113 -2.46 3.49 -14.45
CA SER A 113 -1.09 3.24 -14.92
C SER A 113 -0.18 4.47 -14.71
N LEU A 114 -0.66 5.69 -14.99
CA LEU A 114 0.10 6.92 -14.74
C LEU A 114 0.39 7.12 -13.25
N ILE A 115 -0.58 6.85 -12.39
CA ILE A 115 -0.39 6.91 -10.93
C ILE A 115 0.62 5.86 -10.46
N SER A 116 0.57 4.66 -11.03
CA SER A 116 1.56 3.61 -10.72
C SER A 116 2.97 4.04 -11.14
N LEU A 117 3.11 4.70 -12.29
CA LEU A 117 4.38 5.25 -12.75
C LEU A 117 4.84 6.41 -11.85
N ALA A 118 3.95 7.34 -11.51
CA ALA A 118 4.24 8.43 -10.59
C ALA A 118 4.66 7.92 -9.21
N SER A 119 4.01 6.88 -8.70
CA SER A 119 4.40 6.23 -7.45
C SER A 119 5.78 5.58 -7.54
N LEU A 120 6.13 4.98 -8.68
CA LEU A 120 7.45 4.41 -8.90
C LEU A 120 8.51 5.51 -8.92
N THR A 121 8.23 6.63 -9.59
CA THR A 121 9.09 7.81 -9.60
C THR A 121 9.27 8.39 -8.21
N GLY A 122 8.17 8.60 -7.45
CA GLY A 122 8.21 9.08 -6.08
C GLY A 122 9.01 8.14 -5.16
N LEU A 123 8.86 6.83 -5.34
CA LEU A 123 9.65 5.84 -4.60
C LEU A 123 11.14 5.95 -4.92
N SER A 124 11.51 5.98 -6.20
CA SER A 124 12.91 6.12 -6.62
C SER A 124 13.55 7.42 -6.12
N LEU A 125 12.82 8.54 -6.17
CA LEU A 125 13.25 9.81 -5.61
C LEU A 125 13.44 9.73 -4.10
N GLY A 126 12.49 9.10 -3.37
CA GLY A 126 12.60 8.90 -1.93
C GLY A 126 13.83 8.08 -1.55
N ILE A 127 14.14 7.01 -2.31
CA ILE A 127 15.33 6.19 -2.10
C ILE A 127 16.59 7.02 -2.35
N TYR A 128 16.69 7.67 -3.51
CA TYR A 128 17.87 8.46 -3.89
C TYR A 128 18.10 9.66 -2.96
N GLY A 129 17.03 10.33 -2.54
CA GLY A 129 17.08 11.42 -1.58
C GLY A 129 17.50 10.93 -0.20
N GLY A 130 16.96 9.80 0.25
CA GLY A 130 17.29 9.18 1.53
C GLY A 130 18.74 8.70 1.60
N THR A 131 19.27 8.07 0.54
CA THR A 131 20.69 7.66 0.47
C THR A 131 21.61 8.87 0.54
N LYS A 132 21.29 9.95 -0.19
CA LYS A 132 22.08 11.17 -0.18
C LYS A 132 22.06 11.86 1.19
N ALA A 133 20.91 11.87 1.87
CA ALA A 133 20.77 12.39 3.23
C ALA A 133 21.54 11.55 4.26
N ALA A 134 21.64 10.23 4.04
CA ALA A 134 22.41 9.33 4.91
C ALA A 134 23.94 9.49 4.74
N GLU A 135 24.41 9.91 3.56
CA GLU A 135 25.83 10.14 3.28
C GLU A 135 26.33 11.51 3.77
N SER A 136 25.44 12.46 4.03
CA SER A 136 25.83 13.81 4.46
C SER A 136 26.23 13.81 5.94
N SER A 137 27.47 14.24 6.24
CA SER A 137 28.06 14.19 7.59
C SER A 137 27.49 15.19 8.59
N ASN A 138 26.65 16.13 8.16
CA ASN A 138 26.06 17.18 8.99
C ASN A 138 24.53 17.11 8.91
N HIS A 139 23.93 16.38 9.84
CA HIS A 139 22.49 16.22 10.06
C HIS A 139 21.68 15.61 8.90
N ILE A 140 20.78 14.68 9.22
CA ILE A 140 19.78 14.14 8.28
C ILE A 140 18.75 15.26 8.03
N THR A 141 19.09 16.22 7.18
CA THR A 141 18.18 17.28 6.73
C THR A 141 17.47 16.85 5.46
N SER A 142 16.17 17.16 5.37
CA SER A 142 15.39 16.87 4.18
C SER A 142 15.99 17.57 2.95
N ASN A 143 16.24 16.79 1.91
CA ASN A 143 16.69 17.29 0.61
C ASN A 143 15.48 17.60 -0.26
N SER A 144 15.58 18.57 -1.18
CA SER A 144 14.52 18.88 -2.15
C SER A 144 14.01 17.66 -2.93
N ILE A 145 14.86 16.64 -3.08
CA ILE A 145 14.49 15.34 -3.68
C ILE A 145 13.49 14.55 -2.82
N VAL A 146 13.72 14.48 -1.49
CA VAL A 146 12.80 13.78 -0.56
C VAL A 146 11.49 14.55 -0.46
N GLN A 147 11.55 15.88 -0.38
CA GLN A 147 10.37 16.75 -0.43
C GLN A 147 9.53 16.53 -1.70
N ALA A 148 10.17 16.41 -2.87
CA ALA A 148 9.48 16.11 -4.12
C ALA A 148 8.78 14.73 -4.07
N ALA A 149 9.43 13.71 -3.51
CA ALA A 149 8.81 12.39 -3.32
C ALA A 149 7.56 12.47 -2.43
N VAL A 150 7.63 13.19 -1.30
CA VAL A 150 6.48 13.37 -0.42
C VAL A 150 5.34 14.12 -1.11
N CYS A 151 5.62 15.17 -1.88
CA CYS A 151 4.62 15.88 -2.67
C CYS A 151 3.93 14.96 -3.69
N ILE A 152 4.66 14.07 -4.35
CA ILE A 152 4.09 13.08 -5.26
C ILE A 152 3.14 12.13 -4.51
N PHE A 153 3.56 11.59 -3.37
CA PHE A 153 2.69 10.69 -2.59
C PHE A 153 1.47 11.40 -2.01
N LEU A 154 1.60 12.67 -1.62
CA LEU A 154 0.47 13.51 -1.22
C LEU A 154 -0.52 13.68 -2.36
N ALA A 155 -0.06 14.03 -3.57
CA ALA A 155 -0.92 14.17 -4.74
C ALA A 155 -1.65 12.87 -5.09
N ILE A 156 -0.95 11.73 -5.01
CA ILE A 156 -1.50 10.39 -5.21
C ILE A 156 -2.59 10.10 -4.16
N TYR A 157 -2.36 10.45 -2.90
CA TYR A 157 -3.34 10.25 -1.84
C TYR A 157 -4.58 11.15 -2.00
N VAL A 158 -4.39 12.43 -2.33
CA VAL A 158 -5.51 13.34 -2.63
C VAL A 158 -6.34 12.81 -3.79
N PHE A 159 -5.69 12.32 -4.85
CA PHE A 159 -6.38 11.65 -5.94
C PHE A 159 -7.19 10.44 -5.45
N ALA A 160 -6.62 9.60 -4.58
CA ALA A 160 -7.32 8.44 -4.04
C ALA A 160 -8.57 8.84 -3.24
N ILE A 161 -8.51 9.91 -2.44
CA ILE A 161 -9.66 10.46 -1.72
C ILE A 161 -10.73 10.98 -2.68
N CYS A 162 -10.33 11.72 -3.72
CA CYS A 162 -11.24 12.20 -4.76
C CYS A 162 -11.91 11.04 -5.51
N LEU A 163 -11.14 10.01 -5.87
CA LEU A 163 -11.65 8.81 -6.52
C LEU A 163 -12.63 8.06 -5.62
N TRP A 164 -12.31 7.89 -4.35
CA TRP A 164 -13.23 7.28 -3.39
C TRP A 164 -14.53 8.07 -3.30
N GLY A 165 -14.46 9.41 -3.17
CA GLY A 165 -15.64 10.28 -3.18
C GLY A 165 -16.46 10.18 -4.47
N TYR A 166 -15.80 10.01 -5.63
CA TYR A 166 -16.46 9.76 -6.90
C TYR A 166 -17.17 8.40 -6.93
N LEU A 167 -16.50 7.33 -6.49
CA LEU A 167 -17.06 5.97 -6.44
C LEU A 167 -18.22 5.87 -5.43
N LEU A 168 -18.21 6.65 -4.34
CA LEU A 168 -19.34 6.74 -3.41
C LEU A 168 -20.63 7.20 -4.09
N ARG A 169 -20.55 8.12 -5.06
CA ARG A 169 -21.73 8.58 -5.83
C ARG A 169 -22.33 7.46 -6.67
N GLN A 170 -21.56 6.43 -6.96
CA GLN A 170 -21.94 5.26 -7.75
C GLN A 170 -22.17 4.02 -6.87
N TRP A 171 -22.34 4.18 -5.54
CA TRP A 171 -22.43 3.08 -4.57
C TRP A 171 -23.43 1.99 -4.95
N LYS A 172 -24.58 2.38 -5.51
CA LYS A 172 -25.66 1.45 -5.90
C LYS A 172 -25.24 0.44 -6.98
N TYR A 173 -24.23 0.77 -7.78
CA TYR A 173 -23.72 -0.11 -8.83
C TYR A 173 -22.60 -1.03 -8.35
N ILE A 174 -22.06 -0.78 -7.14
CA ILE A 174 -20.99 -1.59 -6.57
C ILE A 174 -21.61 -2.83 -5.91
N PRO A 175 -21.18 -4.05 -6.28
CA PRO A 175 -21.65 -5.27 -5.63
C PRO A 175 -21.44 -5.22 -4.10
N ALA A 176 -22.38 -5.79 -3.35
CA ALA A 176 -22.32 -5.84 -1.88
C ALA A 176 -21.07 -6.58 -1.34
N GLU A 177 -20.38 -7.33 -2.18
CA GLU A 177 -19.13 -8.00 -1.83
C GLU A 177 -17.91 -7.05 -1.89
N GLU A 178 -17.92 -6.12 -2.85
CA GLU A 178 -16.83 -5.19 -3.13
C GLU A 178 -17.00 -3.84 -2.42
N ASN A 179 -18.21 -3.52 -1.95
CA ASN A 179 -18.44 -2.33 -1.13
C ASN A 179 -17.61 -2.33 0.19
N LYS A 180 -17.20 -3.51 0.67
CA LYS A 180 -16.31 -3.67 1.82
C LYS A 180 -14.96 -3.00 1.58
N LEU A 181 -14.48 -2.95 0.34
CA LEU A 181 -13.26 -2.23 -0.02
C LEU A 181 -13.42 -0.72 0.12
N MET A 182 -14.60 -0.18 -0.18
CA MET A 182 -14.91 1.23 0.01
C MET A 182 -14.93 1.61 1.48
N VAL A 183 -15.51 0.76 2.33
CA VAL A 183 -15.48 0.93 3.80
C VAL A 183 -14.07 0.77 4.35
N CYS A 184 -13.31 -0.21 3.84
CA CYS A 184 -11.91 -0.42 4.23
C CYS A 184 -11.05 0.80 3.92
N PHE A 185 -11.18 1.38 2.72
CA PHE A 185 -10.47 2.61 2.37
C PHE A 185 -10.84 3.76 3.31
N ALA A 186 -12.14 3.93 3.61
CA ALA A 186 -12.61 4.95 4.54
C ALA A 186 -12.05 4.78 5.95
N ALA A 187 -11.97 3.53 6.43
CA ALA A 187 -11.38 3.20 7.72
C ALA A 187 -9.86 3.43 7.75
N CYS A 188 -9.14 3.13 6.66
CA CYS A 188 -7.70 3.36 6.55
C CYS A 188 -7.34 4.84 6.35
N ALA A 189 -8.21 5.61 5.70
CA ALA A 189 -7.96 7.00 5.32
C ALA A 189 -7.42 7.87 6.48
N PRO A 190 -8.04 7.94 7.67
CA PRO A 190 -7.52 8.77 8.76
C PRO A 190 -6.09 8.37 9.20
N PHE A 191 -5.79 7.07 9.27
CA PHE A 191 -4.46 6.59 9.65
C PHE A 191 -3.40 6.96 8.60
N ILE A 192 -3.74 6.84 7.32
CA ILE A 192 -2.85 7.24 6.22
C ILE A 192 -2.64 8.76 6.21
N SER A 193 -3.69 9.54 6.51
CA SER A 193 -3.57 10.99 6.65
C SER A 193 -2.60 11.39 7.76
N VAL A 194 -2.73 10.81 8.96
CA VAL A 194 -1.79 11.07 10.07
C VAL A 194 -0.37 10.69 9.65
N ARG A 195 -0.20 9.56 8.95
CA ARG A 195 1.09 9.11 8.45
C ARG A 195 1.71 10.05 7.42
N LEU A 196 0.90 10.62 6.53
CA LEU A 196 1.34 11.60 5.54
C LEU A 196 1.69 12.94 6.18
N VAL A 197 0.89 13.39 7.15
CA VAL A 197 1.19 14.60 7.95
C VAL A 197 2.53 14.44 8.66
N TYR A 198 2.80 13.28 9.25
CA TYR A 198 4.12 13.00 9.84
C TYR A 198 5.26 13.13 8.81
N GLY A 199 5.08 12.59 7.60
CA GLY A 199 6.07 12.74 6.52
C GLY A 199 6.28 14.22 6.11
N LEU A 200 5.19 14.98 5.98
CA LEU A 200 5.25 16.41 5.67
C LEU A 200 5.96 17.19 6.78
N LEU A 201 5.66 16.91 8.05
CA LEU A 201 6.33 17.56 9.17
C LEU A 201 7.80 17.18 9.22
N ALA A 202 8.15 15.90 9.03
CA ALA A 202 9.54 15.46 8.99
C ALA A 202 10.36 16.18 7.91
N ASP A 203 9.76 16.42 6.74
CA ASP A 203 10.48 16.97 5.57
C ASP A 203 10.40 18.50 5.40
N PHE A 204 9.35 19.15 5.91
CA PHE A 204 9.12 20.58 5.70
C PHE A 204 9.18 21.42 6.98
N SER A 205 8.99 20.84 8.16
CA SER A 205 8.93 21.64 9.40
C SER A 205 10.29 22.11 9.92
N GLY A 206 11.37 21.41 9.55
CA GLY A 206 12.70 21.64 10.12
C GLY A 206 12.84 21.30 11.61
N MET A 207 11.78 20.80 12.24
CA MET A 207 11.77 20.42 13.66
C MET A 207 12.42 19.05 13.84
N LYS A 208 13.44 18.97 14.70
CA LYS A 208 14.18 17.72 14.97
C LYS A 208 13.30 16.62 15.57
N GLU A 209 12.25 16.99 16.31
CA GLU A 209 11.31 16.06 16.96
C GLU A 209 10.60 15.12 15.98
N PHE A 210 10.32 15.60 14.76
CA PHE A 210 9.65 14.82 13.72
C PHE A 210 10.64 14.05 12.83
N ASN A 211 11.94 14.14 13.10
CA ASN A 211 12.92 13.38 12.35
C ASN A 211 12.73 11.87 12.65
N PRO A 212 12.45 11.02 11.65
CA PRO A 212 12.23 9.59 11.87
C PRO A 212 13.41 8.86 12.48
N PHE A 213 14.61 9.44 12.53
CA PHE A 213 15.85 8.81 12.96
C PHE A 213 16.44 9.42 14.22
N GLU A 214 16.56 10.75 14.26
CA GLU A 214 17.12 11.48 15.42
C GLU A 214 16.04 12.07 16.34
N GLY A 215 14.78 12.04 15.92
CA GLY A 215 13.66 12.66 16.62
C GLY A 215 13.02 11.78 17.69
N ASP A 216 11.87 12.24 18.19
CA ASP A 216 11.16 11.58 19.27
C ASP A 216 10.59 10.23 18.80
N VAL A 217 11.01 9.17 19.49
CA VAL A 217 10.64 7.79 19.15
C VAL A 217 9.15 7.53 19.41
N THR A 218 8.53 8.23 20.35
CA THR A 218 7.10 8.12 20.66
C THR A 218 6.26 8.74 19.56
N ILE A 219 6.63 9.94 19.08
CA ILE A 219 5.97 10.58 17.94
C ILE A 219 6.08 9.68 16.70
N PHE A 220 7.29 9.16 16.44
CA PHE A 220 7.51 8.22 15.34
C PHE A 220 6.67 6.94 15.49
N LEU A 221 6.60 6.34 16.68
CA LEU A 221 5.78 5.16 16.94
C LEU A 221 4.30 5.45 16.68
N CYS A 222 3.77 6.51 17.27
CA CYS A 222 2.34 6.83 17.23
C CYS A 222 1.90 7.31 15.85
N MET A 223 2.62 8.25 15.23
CA MET A 223 2.21 8.87 13.97
C MET A 223 2.68 8.11 12.72
N ALA A 224 3.73 7.29 12.83
CA ALA A 224 4.21 6.48 11.71
C ALA A 224 3.86 5.01 11.85
N VAL A 225 4.53 4.30 12.77
CA VAL A 225 4.52 2.83 12.81
C VAL A 225 3.13 2.28 13.14
N LEU A 226 2.48 2.81 14.16
CA LEU A 226 1.16 2.34 14.61
C LEU A 226 0.08 2.58 13.55
N MET A 227 0.10 3.75 12.91
CA MET A 227 -0.84 4.09 11.83
C MET A 227 -0.73 3.09 10.67
N GLU A 228 0.48 2.64 10.35
CA GLU A 228 0.72 1.69 9.26
C GLU A 228 0.30 0.28 9.62
N ILE A 229 0.56 -0.16 10.85
CA ILE A 229 0.09 -1.45 11.38
C ILE A 229 -1.44 -1.51 11.31
N ILE A 230 -2.12 -0.47 11.81
CA ILE A 230 -3.60 -0.42 11.81
C ILE A 230 -4.16 -0.39 10.39
N ALA A 231 -3.60 0.44 9.50
CA ALA A 231 -4.07 0.52 8.11
C ALA A 231 -3.90 -0.82 7.37
N VAL A 232 -2.77 -1.51 7.56
CA VAL A 232 -2.57 -2.84 6.97
C VAL A 232 -3.48 -3.89 7.60
N ALA A 233 -3.73 -3.82 8.91
CA ALA A 233 -4.68 -4.72 9.57
C ALA A 233 -6.06 -4.67 8.92
N PHE A 234 -6.58 -3.47 8.65
CA PHE A 234 -7.86 -3.28 7.94
C PHE A 234 -7.82 -3.86 6.52
N CYS A 235 -6.75 -3.60 5.76
CA CYS A 235 -6.58 -4.14 4.41
C CYS A 235 -6.54 -5.68 4.41
N VAL A 236 -5.78 -6.28 5.32
CA VAL A 236 -5.67 -7.74 5.47
C VAL A 236 -7.03 -8.34 5.89
N PHE A 237 -7.66 -7.76 6.91
CA PHE A 237 -8.96 -8.22 7.41
C PHE A 237 -10.02 -8.19 6.31
N THR A 238 -10.11 -7.07 5.59
CA THR A 238 -11.04 -6.93 4.46
C THR A 238 -10.70 -7.91 3.35
N GLY A 239 -9.42 -8.07 3.00
CA GLY A 239 -8.98 -8.99 1.97
C GLY A 239 -9.32 -10.45 2.24
N LEU A 240 -9.22 -10.87 3.50
CA LEU A 240 -9.55 -12.24 3.92
C LEU A 240 -11.07 -12.49 3.87
N ARG A 241 -11.88 -11.44 3.99
CA ARG A 241 -13.36 -11.49 3.90
C ARG A 241 -13.89 -11.33 2.48
N LEU A 242 -13.02 -11.05 1.52
CA LEU A 242 -13.39 -10.82 0.14
C LEU A 242 -13.45 -12.14 -0.63
N ARG A 243 -14.46 -12.32 -1.47
CA ARG A 243 -14.56 -13.51 -2.34
C ARG A 243 -13.59 -13.42 -3.50
N VAL A 244 -13.15 -14.59 -3.97
CA VAL A 244 -12.26 -14.72 -5.11
C VAL A 244 -13.02 -14.30 -6.36
N LEU A 245 -12.54 -13.29 -7.07
CA LEU A 245 -13.06 -12.98 -8.41
C LEU A 245 -12.75 -14.17 -9.34
N PRO A 246 -13.74 -14.69 -10.08
CA PRO A 246 -13.48 -15.65 -11.14
C PRO A 246 -12.45 -15.09 -12.11
N LYS A 247 -11.40 -15.86 -12.38
CA LYS A 247 -10.35 -15.49 -13.33
C LYS A 247 -10.86 -15.76 -14.75
N GLY A 248 -11.73 -14.89 -15.27
CA GLY A 248 -12.20 -14.95 -16.66
C GLY A 248 -13.53 -14.23 -16.86
N GLY A 249 -13.62 -13.39 -17.90
CA GLY A 249 -14.93 -12.87 -18.31
C GLY A 249 -15.01 -11.60 -19.15
N SER A 250 -13.98 -11.16 -19.86
CA SER A 250 -14.16 -10.10 -20.89
C SER A 250 -14.86 -10.63 -22.17
N GLY A 251 -15.71 -11.66 -22.07
CA GLY A 251 -16.37 -12.27 -23.23
C GLY A 251 -17.25 -13.50 -23.01
N ALA A 252 -17.74 -13.78 -21.79
CA ALA A 252 -18.54 -14.99 -21.53
C ALA A 252 -20.02 -14.71 -21.18
N VAL A 253 -20.47 -13.45 -21.21
CA VAL A 253 -21.90 -13.11 -20.95
C VAL A 253 -22.70 -13.01 -22.26
N SER A 254 -22.06 -13.12 -23.42
CA SER A 254 -22.73 -13.06 -24.73
C SER A 254 -22.86 -14.40 -25.46
N SER A 255 -22.20 -15.47 -25.01
CA SER A 255 -22.25 -16.77 -25.72
C SER A 255 -23.31 -17.74 -25.18
N GLU A 256 -23.61 -17.73 -23.88
CA GLU A 256 -24.60 -18.64 -23.30
C GLU A 256 -26.04 -18.28 -23.71
N THR A 257 -26.36 -16.99 -23.80
CA THR A 257 -27.69 -16.54 -24.25
C THR A 257 -27.93 -16.82 -25.72
N SER A 258 -26.87 -16.84 -26.56
CA SER A 258 -27.00 -17.12 -27.98
C SER A 258 -27.13 -18.62 -28.27
N SER A 259 -26.40 -19.49 -27.54
CA SER A 259 -26.49 -20.94 -27.76
C SER A 259 -27.83 -21.53 -27.29
N ASP A 260 -28.40 -21.00 -26.21
CA ASP A 260 -29.70 -21.47 -25.71
C ASP A 260 -30.85 -20.97 -26.59
N SER A 261 -30.75 -19.73 -27.11
CA SER A 261 -31.73 -19.22 -28.07
C SER A 261 -31.65 -19.95 -29.42
N GLU A 262 -30.46 -20.35 -29.88
CA GLU A 262 -30.29 -21.11 -31.13
C GLU A 262 -30.76 -22.58 -31.00
N ARG A 263 -30.57 -23.20 -29.82
CA ARG A 263 -31.11 -24.53 -29.50
C ARG A 263 -32.63 -24.52 -29.36
N ALA A 264 -33.22 -23.50 -28.76
CA ALA A 264 -34.67 -23.33 -28.69
C ALA A 264 -35.30 -23.15 -30.09
N LEU A 265 -34.65 -22.38 -30.97
CA LEU A 265 -35.07 -22.19 -32.36
C LEU A 265 -34.92 -23.47 -33.23
N ARG A 266 -33.91 -24.30 -32.96
CA ARG A 266 -33.74 -25.60 -33.63
C ARG A 266 -34.71 -26.67 -33.12
N GLY A 267 -35.05 -26.67 -31.83
CA GLY A 267 -36.02 -27.59 -31.23
C GLY A 267 -37.47 -27.34 -31.67
N ALA A 268 -37.81 -26.09 -32.03
CA ALA A 268 -39.14 -25.73 -32.52
C ALA A 268 -39.39 -26.07 -34.01
N ARG A 269 -38.38 -26.55 -34.75
CA ARG A 269 -38.45 -26.76 -36.21
C ARG A 269 -38.57 -28.23 -36.65
N THR A 270 -39.19 -29.08 -35.83
CA THR A 270 -39.69 -30.39 -36.29
C THR A 270 -41.22 -30.41 -36.28
N PRO A 271 -41.88 -29.92 -37.34
CA PRO A 271 -43.26 -30.31 -37.60
C PRO A 271 -43.26 -31.74 -38.14
N GLY A 272 -44.07 -32.59 -37.52
CA GLY A 272 -44.31 -33.95 -37.99
C GLY A 272 -44.76 -33.98 -39.45
N LYS A 273 -44.37 -35.03 -40.14
CA LYS A 273 -45.10 -35.54 -41.30
C LYS A 273 -45.11 -37.07 -41.21
N PHE A 274 -46.35 -37.56 -41.27
CA PHE A 274 -46.84 -38.87 -41.71
C PHE A 274 -45.87 -39.71 -42.53
#